data_AF-A0A966HX27-F1
#
_entry.id   AF-A0A966HX27-F1
#
_cell.length_a   1.000
_cell.length_b   1.000
_cell.length_c   1.000
_cell.angle_alpha   90.00
_cell.angle_beta   90.00
_cell.angle_gamma   90.00
#
_symmetry.space_group_name_H-M   'P 1'
#
loop_
_entity.id
_entity.type
_entity.pdbx_description
1 polymer ?
#
loop_
_entity_poly.entity_id
_entity_poly.type
_entity_poly.pdbx_seq_one_letter_code
_entity_poly.pdbx_strand_id
1 'polypeptide(L)'
;MSIIVICGATATGKSDLALSLAEAVGGEIVNADSMQLYRGMDIGTAKLPLSQRRGIPHHLLDVLNVNQEASVAQYQIDARNIIDQLIEQSKPAIVVGGTGLYIKAILDDLNFPDTDPALREKIAKQAEELGQDVMHQRLAKLDPAAAAAIPKENLRRVVRALEVIELTGKPYTANLPRAGSSKYPGAKQTAAICNRQSGIGADGLIRIIKRDGKWFMDYRNADGSLAEMCGNGIRVMARYLVDRGHQGAGIFSILTRDGAKYLSADLAGDISVNMGQVEVIDGEITAANNGKVWSGYNLNIGNPHAVVFVDSLDDVGDLKDPPVVRPKEEYPEGVNVEFVQFLENGELAMRVHERGSGETRSCGTGTCAVALAATLKKGMKLPAKWVINPPGGRLVVEIDPHSNATLTGPA
;
A
#
# COMPACT_ATOMS: atom_id res chain seq x y z
N MET A 1 -16.23 5.46 17.15
CA MET A 1 -16.90 4.29 16.54
C MET A 1 -16.47 4.21 15.09
N SER A 2 -16.27 2.99 14.58
CA SER A 2 -15.45 2.72 13.40
C SER A 2 -16.30 2.42 12.15
N ILE A 3 -16.14 3.23 11.12
CA ILE A 3 -16.41 2.83 9.74
C ILE A 3 -15.21 2.00 9.28
N ILE A 4 -15.44 0.81 8.74
CA ILE A 4 -14.39 -0.07 8.21
C ILE A 4 -14.60 -0.24 6.72
N VAL A 5 -13.57 -0.05 5.92
CA VAL A 5 -13.67 -0.11 4.45
C VAL A 5 -12.88 -1.29 3.92
N ILE A 6 -13.57 -2.21 3.24
CA ILE A 6 -13.00 -3.36 2.55
C ILE A 6 -13.13 -3.13 1.06
N CYS A 7 -12.05 -2.64 0.45
CA CYS A 7 -11.99 -2.38 -0.99
C CYS A 7 -11.04 -3.33 -1.71
N GLY A 8 -11.26 -3.53 -3.01
CA GLY A 8 -10.42 -4.41 -3.82
C GLY A 8 -11.10 -4.80 -5.14
N ALA A 9 -10.31 -5.33 -6.08
CA ALA A 9 -10.80 -5.79 -7.38
C ALA A 9 -11.83 -6.92 -7.23
N THR A 10 -12.62 -7.17 -8.27
CA THR A 10 -13.54 -8.32 -8.30
C THR A 10 -12.79 -9.63 -8.06
N ALA A 11 -13.41 -10.57 -7.36
CA ALA A 11 -12.85 -11.89 -7.03
C ALA A 11 -11.62 -11.91 -6.10
N THR A 12 -11.39 -10.86 -5.30
CA THR A 12 -10.29 -10.83 -4.30
C THR A 12 -10.72 -11.27 -2.88
N GLY A 13 -11.85 -11.97 -2.73
CA GLY A 13 -12.30 -12.47 -1.42
C GLY A 13 -12.91 -11.42 -0.48
N LYS A 14 -13.26 -10.22 -0.97
CA LYS A 14 -13.82 -9.13 -0.16
C LYS A 14 -15.05 -9.55 0.65
N SER A 15 -15.95 -10.29 0.03
CA SER A 15 -17.22 -10.67 0.62
C SER A 15 -17.02 -11.61 1.81
N ASP A 16 -16.12 -12.61 1.70
CA ASP A 16 -15.82 -13.52 2.80
C ASP A 16 -15.13 -12.83 3.98
N LEU A 17 -14.21 -11.90 3.68
CA LEU A 17 -13.55 -11.07 4.69
C LEU A 17 -14.58 -10.18 5.41
N ALA A 18 -15.49 -9.56 4.66
CA ALA A 18 -16.52 -8.70 5.22
C ALA A 18 -17.49 -9.45 6.13
N LEU A 19 -17.92 -10.65 5.73
CA LEU A 19 -18.78 -11.51 6.56
C LEU A 19 -18.07 -11.90 7.86
N SER A 20 -16.83 -12.37 7.77
CA SER A 20 -16.06 -12.81 8.94
C SER A 20 -15.80 -11.66 9.92
N LEU A 21 -15.54 -10.45 9.39
CA LEU A 21 -15.38 -9.26 10.20
C LEU A 21 -16.70 -8.84 10.85
N ALA A 22 -17.80 -8.82 10.10
CA ALA A 22 -19.12 -8.46 10.60
C ALA A 22 -19.57 -9.37 11.75
N GLU A 23 -19.32 -10.68 11.66
CA GLU A 23 -19.57 -11.63 12.76
C GLU A 23 -18.72 -11.31 14.00
N ALA A 24 -17.43 -11.00 13.80
CA ALA A 24 -16.50 -10.74 14.91
C ALA A 24 -16.81 -9.43 15.67
N VAL A 25 -17.31 -8.40 14.97
CA VAL A 25 -17.53 -7.07 15.56
C VAL A 25 -19.01 -6.72 15.74
N GLY A 26 -19.93 -7.61 15.37
CA GLY A 26 -21.38 -7.35 15.38
C GLY A 26 -21.79 -6.21 14.44
N GLY A 27 -21.11 -6.10 13.29
CA GLY A 27 -21.30 -5.02 12.32
C GLY A 27 -22.27 -5.37 11.19
N GLU A 28 -22.67 -4.35 10.43
CA GLU A 28 -23.53 -4.49 9.24
C GLU A 28 -22.80 -4.03 7.97
N ILE A 29 -23.13 -4.63 6.83
CA ILE A 29 -22.42 -4.39 5.56
C ILE A 29 -23.12 -3.32 4.73
N VAL A 30 -22.36 -2.35 4.22
CA VAL A 30 -22.83 -1.31 3.29
C VAL A 30 -22.16 -1.52 1.93
N ASN A 31 -22.94 -1.86 0.90
CA ASN A 31 -22.41 -2.11 -0.44
C ASN A 31 -21.92 -0.83 -1.11
N ALA A 32 -20.69 -0.89 -1.65
CA ALA A 32 -20.05 0.16 -2.45
C ALA A 32 -19.63 -0.33 -3.86
N ASP A 33 -20.35 -1.32 -4.40
CA ASP A 33 -20.26 -1.74 -5.79
C ASP A 33 -21.45 -1.21 -6.60
N SER A 34 -21.14 -0.45 -7.66
CA SER A 34 -22.14 0.21 -8.50
C SER A 34 -23.04 -0.75 -9.28
N MET A 35 -22.60 -1.98 -9.53
CA MET A 35 -23.39 -2.98 -10.27
C MET A 35 -24.26 -3.83 -9.35
N GLN A 36 -23.86 -4.01 -8.08
CA GLN A 36 -24.65 -4.77 -7.10
C GLN A 36 -25.89 -4.02 -6.58
N LEU A 37 -26.05 -2.74 -6.94
CA LEU A 37 -27.25 -1.97 -6.67
C LEU A 37 -28.49 -2.55 -7.37
N TYR A 38 -28.32 -3.25 -8.50
CA TYR A 38 -29.41 -3.66 -9.37
C TYR A 38 -29.99 -5.03 -9.04
N ARG A 39 -31.32 -5.10 -8.96
CA ARG A 39 -32.11 -6.33 -8.80
C ARG A 39 -31.96 -7.25 -10.00
N GLY A 40 -31.78 -8.55 -9.74
CA GLY A 40 -31.66 -9.60 -10.76
C GLY A 40 -30.31 -9.64 -11.48
N MET A 41 -29.40 -8.69 -11.20
CA MET A 41 -28.03 -8.73 -11.68
C MET A 41 -27.14 -9.42 -10.65
N ASP A 42 -27.28 -10.74 -10.49
CA ASP A 42 -26.67 -11.46 -9.36
C ASP A 42 -25.37 -12.16 -9.75
N ILE A 43 -25.42 -13.03 -10.77
CA ILE A 43 -24.28 -13.87 -11.18
C ILE A 43 -23.14 -13.01 -11.74
N GLY A 44 -23.44 -12.13 -12.71
CA GLY A 44 -22.45 -11.30 -13.38
C GLY A 44 -21.80 -10.23 -12.50
N THR A 45 -22.40 -9.92 -11.35
CA THR A 45 -21.88 -8.92 -10.39
C THR A 45 -21.27 -9.58 -9.16
N ALA A 46 -21.21 -10.91 -9.12
CA ALA A 46 -20.72 -11.70 -7.98
C ALA A 46 -21.42 -11.34 -6.66
N LYS A 47 -22.74 -11.10 -6.72
CA LYS A 47 -23.54 -10.79 -5.53
C LYS A 47 -23.69 -12.03 -4.65
N LEU A 48 -23.47 -11.86 -3.35
CA LEU A 48 -23.70 -12.95 -2.40
C LEU A 48 -25.21 -13.29 -2.35
N PRO A 49 -25.60 -14.56 -2.59
CA PRO A 49 -26.98 -15.00 -2.40
C PRO A 49 -27.34 -14.94 -0.91
N LEU A 50 -28.63 -14.72 -0.60
CA LEU A 50 -29.12 -14.56 0.78
C LEU A 50 -28.66 -15.70 1.71
N SER A 51 -28.65 -16.94 1.23
CA SER A 51 -28.21 -18.11 1.99
C SER A 51 -26.74 -18.06 2.42
N GLN A 52 -25.90 -17.28 1.74
CA GLN A 52 -24.46 -17.14 2.02
C GLN A 52 -24.14 -15.87 2.82
N ARG A 53 -25.12 -15.00 3.10
CA ARG A 53 -24.90 -13.76 3.88
C ARG A 53 -24.82 -13.97 5.39
N ARG A 54 -24.97 -15.21 5.86
CA ARG A 54 -24.86 -15.61 7.29
C ARG A 54 -25.78 -14.83 8.24
N GLY A 55 -26.90 -14.32 7.74
CA GLY A 55 -27.84 -13.50 8.51
C GLY A 55 -27.39 -12.05 8.74
N ILE A 56 -26.24 -11.64 8.21
CA ILE A 56 -25.71 -10.27 8.33
C ILE A 56 -26.50 -9.32 7.41
N PRO A 57 -27.05 -8.21 7.91
CA PRO A 57 -27.70 -7.20 7.09
C PRO A 57 -26.74 -6.61 6.05
N HIS A 58 -27.22 -6.52 4.80
CA HIS A 58 -26.52 -5.88 3.68
C HIS A 58 -27.36 -4.72 3.16
N HIS A 59 -26.80 -3.52 3.25
CA HIS A 59 -27.40 -2.27 2.80
C HIS A 59 -26.96 -1.92 1.38
N LEU A 60 -27.78 -1.13 0.69
CA LEU A 60 -27.53 -0.64 -0.67
C LEU A 60 -27.24 -1.74 -1.69
N LEU A 61 -27.93 -2.85 -1.56
CA LEU A 61 -27.83 -4.00 -2.45
C LEU A 61 -29.26 -4.34 -2.89
N ASP A 62 -29.49 -4.60 -4.19
CA ASP A 62 -30.84 -4.80 -4.74
C ASP A 62 -31.80 -3.61 -4.51
N VAL A 63 -31.28 -2.38 -4.56
CA VAL A 63 -32.03 -1.14 -4.34
C VAL A 63 -32.62 -0.54 -5.61
N LEU A 64 -32.04 -0.84 -6.78
CA LEU A 64 -32.48 -0.33 -8.09
C LEU A 64 -33.00 -1.44 -8.99
N ASN A 65 -33.92 -1.11 -9.90
CA ASN A 65 -34.28 -1.94 -11.05
C ASN A 65 -33.33 -1.66 -12.21
N VAL A 66 -33.11 -2.63 -13.10
CA VAL A 66 -32.15 -2.53 -14.22
C VAL A 66 -32.42 -1.40 -15.22
N ASN A 67 -33.63 -0.83 -15.21
CA ASN A 67 -34.02 0.29 -16.06
C ASN A 67 -33.85 1.67 -15.39
N GLN A 68 -33.40 1.71 -14.14
CA GLN A 68 -33.15 2.96 -13.40
C GLN A 68 -31.68 3.35 -13.52
N GLU A 69 -31.40 4.66 -13.60
CA GLU A 69 -30.01 5.13 -13.61
C GLU A 69 -29.45 5.25 -12.19
N ALA A 70 -28.25 4.72 -11.95
CA ALA A 70 -27.54 4.92 -10.69
C ALA A 70 -26.91 6.33 -10.61
N SER A 71 -27.28 7.08 -9.59
CA SER A 71 -26.69 8.38 -9.26
C SER A 71 -25.77 8.27 -8.06
N VAL A 72 -24.49 8.59 -8.25
CA VAL A 72 -23.51 8.61 -7.14
C VAL A 72 -23.85 9.69 -6.11
N ALA A 73 -24.49 10.78 -6.53
CA ALA A 73 -24.94 11.84 -5.62
C ALA A 73 -26.04 11.34 -4.69
N GLN A 74 -27.02 10.61 -5.23
CA GLN A 74 -28.07 10.00 -4.43
C GLN A 74 -27.49 8.90 -3.52
N TYR A 75 -26.64 8.04 -4.08
CA TYR A 75 -25.93 7.02 -3.31
C TYR A 75 -25.14 7.60 -2.13
N GLN A 76 -24.47 8.75 -2.30
CA GLN A 76 -23.74 9.42 -1.22
C GLN A 76 -24.66 9.72 -0.03
N ILE A 77 -25.84 10.29 -0.32
CA ILE A 77 -26.84 10.65 0.69
C ILE A 77 -27.33 9.38 1.39
N ASP A 78 -27.76 8.39 0.61
CA ASP A 78 -28.33 7.15 1.13
C ASP A 78 -27.33 6.37 1.99
N ALA A 79 -26.08 6.25 1.51
CA ALA A 79 -25.02 5.53 2.22
C ALA A 79 -24.63 6.22 3.53
N ARG A 80 -24.50 7.54 3.54
CA ARG A 80 -24.18 8.29 4.76
C ARG A 80 -25.30 8.19 5.78
N ASN A 81 -26.56 8.34 5.36
CA ASN A 81 -27.70 8.19 6.26
C ASN A 81 -27.75 6.80 6.92
N ILE A 82 -27.48 5.73 6.17
CA ILE A 82 -27.43 4.36 6.71
C ILE A 82 -26.27 4.22 7.70
N ILE A 83 -25.09 4.73 7.35
CA ILE A 83 -23.91 4.68 8.23
C ILE A 83 -24.16 5.45 9.52
N ASP A 84 -24.75 6.64 9.44
CA ASP A 84 -25.08 7.46 10.60
C ASP A 84 -26.08 6.74 11.52
N GLN A 85 -27.12 6.11 10.95
CA GLN A 85 -28.08 5.29 11.71
C GLN A 85 -27.41 4.10 12.42
N LEU A 86 -26.47 3.42 11.74
CA LEU A 86 -25.73 2.31 12.36
C LEU A 86 -24.85 2.80 13.51
N ILE A 87 -24.19 3.94 13.34
CA ILE A 87 -23.36 4.57 14.37
C ILE A 87 -24.21 5.00 15.57
N GLU A 88 -25.38 5.60 15.35
CA GLU A 88 -26.34 5.95 16.41
C GLU A 88 -26.79 4.71 17.20
N GLN A 89 -26.94 3.58 16.52
CA GLN A 89 -27.25 2.27 17.13
C GLN A 89 -26.03 1.58 17.76
N SER A 90 -24.86 2.23 17.79
CA SER A 90 -23.58 1.66 18.27
C SER A 90 -23.14 0.40 17.51
N LYS A 91 -23.53 0.27 16.24
CA LYS A 91 -23.14 -0.83 15.35
C LYS A 91 -22.05 -0.39 14.37
N PRO A 92 -20.96 -1.16 14.20
CA PRO A 92 -19.95 -0.87 13.19
C PRO A 92 -20.53 -0.96 11.76
N ALA A 93 -20.23 0.02 10.92
CA ALA A 93 -20.57 0.01 9.49
C ALA A 93 -19.37 -0.50 8.67
N ILE A 94 -19.57 -1.57 7.92
CA ILE A 94 -18.53 -2.22 7.10
C ILE A 94 -18.84 -1.95 5.63
N VAL A 95 -18.14 -0.99 5.04
CA VAL A 95 -18.29 -0.61 3.64
C VAL A 95 -17.50 -1.57 2.75
N VAL A 96 -18.16 -2.25 1.81
CA VAL A 96 -17.56 -3.30 0.99
C VAL A 96 -17.83 -3.04 -0.49
N GLY A 97 -16.79 -2.95 -1.32
CA GLY A 97 -17.01 -2.74 -2.75
C GLY A 97 -15.75 -2.54 -3.58
N GLY A 98 -15.93 -2.55 -4.90
CA GLY A 98 -14.86 -2.30 -5.88
C GLY A 98 -14.92 -0.92 -6.54
N THR A 99 -16.03 -0.19 -6.41
CA THR A 99 -16.22 1.07 -7.14
C THR A 99 -15.62 2.24 -6.37
N GLY A 100 -14.38 2.61 -6.71
CA GLY A 100 -13.62 3.64 -5.98
C GLY A 100 -14.32 4.99 -5.85
N LEU A 101 -15.14 5.42 -6.82
CA LEU A 101 -15.91 6.66 -6.72
C LEU A 101 -17.00 6.60 -5.64
N TYR A 102 -17.65 5.45 -5.45
CA TYR A 102 -18.72 5.26 -4.47
C TYR A 102 -18.15 5.20 -3.05
N ILE A 103 -16.99 4.56 -2.89
CA ILE A 103 -16.23 4.59 -1.63
C ILE A 103 -15.83 6.02 -1.29
N LYS A 104 -15.31 6.79 -2.26
CA LYS A 104 -14.98 8.20 -2.05
C LYS A 104 -16.21 9.05 -1.73
N ALA A 105 -17.35 8.80 -2.34
CA ALA A 105 -18.58 9.51 -2.00
C ALA A 105 -18.97 9.33 -0.52
N ILE A 106 -18.72 8.16 0.06
CA ILE A 106 -18.92 7.95 1.50
C ILE A 106 -17.90 8.75 2.32
N LEU A 107 -16.61 8.65 1.99
CA LEU A 107 -15.51 9.08 2.86
C LEU A 107 -15.09 10.55 2.68
N ASP A 108 -15.22 11.09 1.47
CA ASP A 108 -14.73 12.40 1.07
C ASP A 108 -15.90 13.39 0.90
N ASP A 109 -15.68 14.67 1.17
CA ASP A 109 -16.67 15.71 0.89
C ASP A 109 -16.74 16.01 -0.63
N LEU A 110 -17.43 15.13 -1.36
CA LEU A 110 -17.67 15.29 -2.79
C LEU A 110 -18.90 16.16 -3.02
N ASN A 111 -18.69 17.26 -3.74
CA ASN A 111 -19.77 18.06 -4.27
C ASN A 111 -20.18 17.52 -5.64
N PHE A 112 -21.42 17.06 -5.76
CA PHE A 112 -22.02 16.70 -7.04
C PHE A 112 -22.99 17.81 -7.43
N PRO A 113 -22.69 18.60 -8.46
CA PRO A 113 -23.61 19.64 -8.92
C PRO A 113 -24.94 19.03 -9.36
N ASP A 114 -26.02 19.79 -9.27
CA ASP A 114 -27.33 19.38 -9.77
C ASP A 114 -27.31 19.10 -11.29
N THR A 115 -28.35 18.45 -11.79
CA THR A 115 -28.54 18.17 -13.22
C THR A 115 -29.90 18.67 -13.68
N ASP A 116 -29.93 19.20 -14.89
CA ASP A 116 -31.16 19.60 -15.57
C ASP A 116 -31.23 18.83 -16.90
N PRO A 117 -32.08 17.79 -16.99
CA PRO A 117 -32.20 16.96 -18.18
C PRO A 117 -32.52 17.75 -19.46
N ALA A 118 -33.38 18.78 -19.37
CA ALA A 118 -33.78 19.58 -20.54
C ALA A 118 -32.61 20.44 -21.03
N LEU A 119 -31.86 21.04 -20.11
CA LEU A 119 -30.66 21.79 -20.45
C LEU A 119 -29.58 20.88 -21.05
N ARG A 120 -29.37 19.70 -20.45
CA ARG A 120 -28.39 18.73 -20.93
C ARG A 120 -28.72 18.25 -22.35
N GLU A 121 -29.99 17.98 -22.64
CA GLU A 121 -30.43 17.60 -23.97
C GLU A 121 -30.21 18.73 -24.98
N LYS A 122 -30.52 19.98 -24.61
CA LYS A 122 -30.25 21.16 -25.44
C LYS A 122 -28.75 21.29 -25.77
N ILE A 123 -27.88 21.15 -24.78
CA ILE A 123 -26.42 21.24 -24.98
C ILE A 123 -25.90 20.05 -25.79
N ALA A 124 -26.46 18.85 -25.61
CA ALA A 124 -26.12 17.68 -26.41
C ALA A 124 -26.48 17.87 -27.89
N LYS A 125 -27.67 18.40 -28.20
CA LYS A 125 -28.08 18.75 -29.59
C LYS A 125 -27.14 19.79 -30.20
N GLN A 126 -26.77 20.83 -29.44
CA GLN A 126 -25.77 21.80 -29.89
C GLN A 126 -24.42 21.14 -30.19
N ALA A 127 -24.02 20.15 -29.41
CA ALA A 127 -22.78 19.42 -29.62
C ALA A 127 -22.80 18.55 -30.89
N GLU A 128 -23.95 18.00 -31.24
CA GLU A 128 -24.17 17.26 -32.50
C GLU A 128 -24.11 18.19 -33.72
N GLU A 129 -24.70 19.38 -33.63
CA GLU A 129 -24.74 20.36 -34.72
C GLU A 129 -23.40 21.08 -34.95
N LEU A 130 -22.74 21.50 -33.86
CA LEU A 130 -21.54 22.35 -33.91
C LEU A 130 -20.23 21.57 -33.83
N GLY A 131 -20.28 20.32 -33.38
CA GLY A 131 -19.13 19.45 -33.22
C GLY A 131 -18.28 19.72 -31.97
N GLN A 132 -17.46 18.72 -31.63
CA GLN A 132 -16.70 18.66 -30.38
C GLN A 132 -15.69 19.80 -30.18
N ASP A 133 -15.03 20.27 -31.25
CA ASP A 133 -14.01 21.33 -31.16
C ASP A 133 -14.63 22.66 -30.72
N VAL A 134 -15.82 23.00 -31.24
CA VAL A 134 -16.54 24.23 -30.89
C VAL A 134 -17.02 24.16 -29.44
N MET A 135 -17.54 23.01 -29.01
CA MET A 135 -17.99 22.81 -27.63
C MET A 135 -16.84 22.87 -26.63
N HIS A 136 -15.69 22.30 -26.96
CA HIS A 136 -14.50 22.37 -26.12
C HIS A 136 -13.93 23.79 -26.04
N GLN A 137 -13.91 24.55 -27.14
CA GLN A 137 -13.54 25.97 -27.11
C GLN A 137 -14.51 26.80 -26.26
N ARG A 138 -15.82 26.51 -26.32
CA ARG A 138 -16.81 27.14 -25.45
C ARG A 138 -16.52 26.84 -23.99
N LEU A 139 -16.19 25.59 -23.66
CA LEU A 139 -15.75 25.20 -22.31
C LEU A 139 -14.48 25.94 -21.91
N ALA A 140 -13.47 26.03 -22.77
CA ALA A 140 -12.21 26.70 -22.48
C ALA A 140 -12.36 28.20 -22.17
N LYS A 141 -13.35 28.87 -22.78
CA LYS A 141 -13.66 30.26 -22.49
C LYS A 141 -14.33 30.44 -21.12
N LEU A 142 -15.18 29.49 -20.73
CA LEU A 142 -15.97 29.57 -19.49
C LEU A 142 -15.21 29.01 -18.27
N ASP A 143 -14.42 27.96 -18.49
CA ASP A 143 -13.58 27.29 -17.50
C ASP A 143 -12.32 26.69 -18.15
N PRO A 144 -11.22 27.48 -18.20
CA PRO A 144 -9.94 27.04 -18.76
C PRO A 144 -9.37 25.80 -18.06
N ALA A 145 -9.61 25.65 -16.75
CA ALA A 145 -9.06 24.54 -15.97
C ALA A 145 -9.80 23.22 -16.29
N ALA A 146 -11.12 23.27 -16.41
CA ALA A 146 -11.91 22.12 -16.85
C ALA A 146 -11.58 21.71 -18.29
N ALA A 147 -11.40 22.67 -19.20
CA ALA A 147 -11.01 22.39 -20.58
C ALA A 147 -9.63 21.74 -20.69
N ALA A 148 -8.67 22.10 -19.83
CA ALA A 148 -7.37 21.44 -19.75
C ALA A 148 -7.47 20.00 -19.22
N ALA A 149 -8.43 19.71 -18.34
CA ALA A 149 -8.61 18.39 -17.74
C ALA A 149 -9.49 17.43 -18.55
N ILE A 150 -10.35 17.94 -19.43
CA ILE A 150 -11.32 17.17 -20.20
C ILE A 150 -10.90 17.18 -21.69
N PRO A 151 -10.48 16.04 -22.26
CA PRO A 151 -10.21 15.94 -23.69
C PRO A 151 -11.47 16.25 -24.50
N LYS A 152 -11.30 16.95 -25.63
CA LYS A 152 -12.41 17.36 -26.51
C LYS A 152 -13.21 16.17 -27.05
N GLU A 153 -12.55 15.01 -27.20
CA GLU A 153 -13.14 13.75 -27.67
C GLU A 153 -14.14 13.19 -26.64
N ASN A 154 -14.04 13.60 -25.37
CA ASN A 154 -14.98 13.19 -24.32
C ASN A 154 -16.18 14.14 -24.27
N LEU A 155 -16.97 14.13 -25.36
CA LEU A 155 -18.11 15.02 -25.54
C LEU A 155 -19.10 14.94 -24.36
N ARG A 156 -19.30 13.74 -23.80
CA ARG A 156 -20.14 13.53 -22.62
C ARG A 156 -19.70 14.36 -21.41
N ARG A 157 -18.38 14.44 -21.15
CA ARG A 157 -17.84 15.26 -20.06
C ARG A 157 -17.85 16.75 -20.39
N VAL A 158 -17.64 17.13 -21.66
CA VAL A 158 -17.73 18.52 -22.10
C VAL A 158 -19.16 19.06 -21.94
N VAL A 159 -20.17 18.30 -22.40
CA VAL A 159 -21.59 18.63 -22.22
C VAL A 159 -21.94 18.78 -20.75
N ARG A 160 -21.49 17.85 -19.88
CA ARG A 160 -21.71 17.97 -18.43
C ARG A 160 -21.04 19.20 -17.81
N ALA A 161 -19.83 19.53 -18.25
CA ALA A 161 -19.14 20.70 -17.73
C ALA A 161 -19.88 22.00 -18.08
N LEU A 162 -20.32 22.12 -19.33
CA LEU A 162 -21.12 23.25 -19.80
C LEU A 162 -22.50 23.32 -19.12
N GLU A 163 -23.17 22.18 -18.93
CA GLU A 163 -24.44 22.08 -18.20
C GLU A 163 -24.30 22.66 -16.79
N VAL A 164 -23.28 22.24 -16.04
CA VAL A 164 -23.05 22.71 -14.68
C VAL A 164 -22.71 24.20 -14.64
N ILE A 165 -21.90 24.68 -15.58
CA ILE A 165 -21.56 26.12 -15.65
C ILE A 165 -22.82 26.94 -15.93
N GLU A 166 -23.68 26.49 -16.85
CA GLU A 166 -24.91 27.18 -17.22
C GLU A 166 -25.97 27.12 -16.10
N LEU A 167 -26.02 26.03 -15.32
CA LEU A 167 -26.89 25.91 -14.14
C LEU A 167 -26.44 26.75 -12.94
N THR A 168 -25.14 26.72 -12.64
CA THR A 168 -24.61 27.28 -11.38
C THR A 168 -24.04 28.69 -11.54
N GLY A 169 -23.78 29.13 -12.78
CA GLY A 169 -23.07 30.37 -13.08
C GLY A 169 -21.59 30.37 -12.63
N LYS A 170 -21.06 29.22 -12.21
CA LYS A 170 -19.71 29.05 -11.65
C LYS A 170 -18.90 28.07 -12.51
N PRO A 171 -17.55 28.12 -12.47
CA PRO A 171 -16.70 27.15 -13.15
C PRO A 171 -17.07 25.70 -12.77
N TYR A 172 -16.84 24.75 -13.68
CA TYR A 172 -17.12 23.32 -13.52
C TYR A 172 -16.21 22.73 -12.43
N THR A 173 -16.62 22.94 -11.19
CA THR A 173 -15.85 22.56 -10.02
C THR A 173 -16.31 21.19 -9.52
N ALA A 174 -16.02 20.12 -10.27
CA ALA A 174 -16.03 18.77 -9.73
C ALA A 174 -14.68 18.50 -9.04
N ASN A 175 -14.41 19.22 -7.95
CA ASN A 175 -13.20 18.98 -7.17
C ASN A 175 -13.45 17.79 -6.23
N LEU A 176 -12.69 16.70 -6.42
CA LEU A 176 -12.29 15.86 -5.28
C LEU A 176 -11.65 16.81 -4.24
N PRO A 177 -11.99 16.73 -2.94
CA PRO A 177 -11.51 17.69 -1.96
C PRO A 177 -9.99 17.78 -1.99
N ARG A 178 -9.48 18.96 -2.34
CA ARG A 178 -8.07 19.32 -2.20
C ARG A 178 -7.83 19.76 -0.75
N ALA A 179 -7.89 18.80 0.18
CA ALA A 179 -7.44 19.01 1.56
C ALA A 179 -6.23 18.11 1.84
N GLY A 180 -5.16 18.33 1.08
CA GLY A 180 -3.86 17.73 1.34
C GLY A 180 -3.04 18.61 2.27
N SER A 181 -2.43 17.99 3.28
CA SER A 181 -1.11 18.45 3.75
C SER A 181 -0.27 18.76 2.51
N SER A 182 0.29 19.97 2.45
CA SER A 182 0.92 20.55 1.26
C SER A 182 2.19 19.83 0.79
N LYS A 183 2.60 18.73 1.45
CA LYS A 183 3.80 17.98 1.08
C LYS A 183 3.52 16.61 0.45
N TYR A 184 2.53 15.81 0.88
CA TYR A 184 2.31 14.46 0.31
C TYR A 184 0.84 13.95 0.42
N PRO A 185 -0.03 14.21 -0.58
CA PRO A 185 -1.45 13.80 -0.53
C PRO A 185 -1.68 12.28 -0.58
N GLY A 186 -0.72 11.47 -1.06
CA GLY A 186 -0.80 9.99 -1.01
C GLY A 186 -0.31 9.36 0.30
N ALA A 187 0.34 10.15 1.18
CA ALA A 187 0.91 9.64 2.43
C ALA A 187 -0.19 9.32 3.46
N LYS A 188 -1.22 10.17 3.58
CA LYS A 188 -2.34 9.92 4.51
C LYS A 188 -3.10 8.64 4.20
N GLN A 189 -3.34 8.34 2.92
CA GLN A 189 -4.03 7.11 2.53
C GLN A 189 -3.16 5.88 2.79
N THR A 190 -1.86 5.95 2.46
CA THR A 190 -0.91 4.87 2.77
C THR A 190 -0.84 4.63 4.27
N ALA A 191 -0.76 5.71 5.07
CA ALA A 191 -0.75 5.64 6.52
C ALA A 191 -2.02 5.06 7.11
N ALA A 192 -3.18 5.43 6.58
CA ALA A 192 -4.45 4.85 6.99
C ALA A 192 -4.53 3.35 6.67
N ILE A 193 -4.08 2.93 5.48
CA ILE A 193 -4.03 1.51 5.09
C ILE A 193 -3.06 0.75 6.01
N CYS A 194 -1.87 1.27 6.24
CA CYS A 194 -0.82 0.59 7.00
C CYS A 194 -1.03 0.63 8.52
N ASN A 195 -1.97 1.44 9.02
CA ASN A 195 -2.26 1.54 10.44
C ASN A 195 -2.64 0.16 11.02
N ARG A 196 -1.97 -0.27 12.09
CA ARG A 196 -2.20 -1.59 12.71
C ARG A 196 -3.48 -1.69 13.54
N GLN A 197 -4.07 -0.56 13.95
CA GLN A 197 -5.30 -0.50 14.73
C GLN A 197 -6.54 -0.30 13.87
N SER A 198 -6.45 0.58 12.87
CA SER A 198 -7.59 1.01 12.04
C SER A 198 -7.49 0.60 10.57
N GLY A 199 -6.34 0.13 10.12
CA GLY A 199 -6.07 -0.30 8.75
C GLY A 199 -5.82 -1.81 8.65
N ILE A 200 -5.16 -2.24 7.58
CA ILE A 200 -4.78 -3.64 7.35
C ILE A 200 -3.51 -4.05 8.11
N GLY A 201 -2.84 -3.09 8.79
CA GLY A 201 -1.62 -3.35 9.54
C GLY A 201 -0.41 -3.77 8.69
N ALA A 202 -0.37 -3.37 7.43
CA ALA A 202 0.76 -3.61 6.53
C ALA A 202 1.98 -2.77 6.91
N ASP A 203 3.19 -3.30 6.66
CA ASP A 203 4.45 -2.61 6.95
C ASP A 203 4.78 -1.49 5.92
N GLY A 204 4.03 -1.43 4.82
CA GLY A 204 4.12 -0.42 3.79
C GLY A 204 3.23 -0.74 2.58
N LEU A 205 3.28 0.12 1.54
CA LEU A 205 2.50 -0.04 0.31
C LEU A 205 3.41 -0.04 -0.92
N ILE A 206 3.23 -1.03 -1.79
CA ILE A 206 3.93 -1.12 -3.08
C ILE A 206 2.95 -0.85 -4.21
N ARG A 207 3.24 0.17 -5.01
CA ARG A 207 2.55 0.38 -6.29
C ARG A 207 3.44 -0.13 -7.44
N ILE A 208 2.99 -1.20 -8.09
CA ILE A 208 3.66 -1.82 -9.25
C ILE A 208 3.32 -1.02 -10.50
N ILE A 209 4.29 -0.33 -11.08
CA ILE A 209 4.13 0.40 -12.36
C ILE A 209 5.26 0.08 -13.32
N LYS A 210 5.20 0.62 -14.54
CA LYS A 210 6.34 0.64 -15.47
C LYS A 210 6.86 2.06 -15.65
N ARG A 211 8.18 2.20 -15.75
CA ARG A 211 8.89 3.42 -16.19
C ARG A 211 9.84 3.02 -17.32
N ASP A 212 9.73 3.70 -18.46
CA ASP A 212 10.55 3.42 -19.65
C ASP A 212 10.55 1.93 -20.04
N GLY A 213 9.37 1.30 -19.97
CA GLY A 213 9.17 -0.12 -20.30
C GLY A 213 9.63 -1.12 -19.23
N LYS A 214 10.35 -0.68 -18.18
CA LYS A 214 10.84 -1.53 -17.08
C LYS A 214 9.92 -1.46 -15.87
N TRP A 215 9.81 -2.55 -15.12
CA TRP A 215 9.06 -2.58 -13.86
C TRP A 215 9.67 -1.61 -12.85
N PHE A 216 8.83 -0.88 -12.13
CA PHE A 216 9.24 0.06 -11.09
C PHE A 216 8.46 -0.18 -9.80
N MET A 217 9.21 -0.37 -8.71
CA MET A 217 8.70 -0.50 -7.35
C MET A 217 8.50 0.89 -6.74
N ASP A 218 7.27 1.38 -6.76
CA ASP A 218 6.91 2.61 -6.08
C ASP A 218 6.51 2.32 -4.63
N TYR A 219 7.51 2.15 -3.76
CA TYR A 219 7.33 1.80 -2.36
C TYR A 219 7.09 3.03 -1.45
N ARG A 220 6.29 2.83 -0.41
CA ARG A 220 6.04 3.77 0.70
C ARG A 220 6.06 3.05 2.02
N ASN A 221 6.65 3.69 3.02
CA ASN A 221 6.62 3.21 4.40
C ASN A 221 5.20 3.27 4.98
N ALA A 222 5.01 2.62 6.13
CA ALA A 222 3.74 2.60 6.84
C ALA A 222 3.21 4.00 7.21
N ASP A 223 4.04 5.02 7.37
CA ASP A 223 3.62 6.41 7.61
C ASP A 223 3.26 7.17 6.31
N GLY A 224 3.40 6.51 5.16
CA GLY A 224 3.16 7.06 3.83
C GLY A 224 4.32 7.85 3.24
N SER A 225 5.46 7.95 3.94
CA SER A 225 6.69 8.53 3.39
C SER A 225 7.22 7.69 2.22
N LEU A 226 7.96 8.34 1.32
CA LEU A 226 8.62 7.64 0.23
C LEU A 226 9.76 6.81 0.78
N ALA A 227 9.83 5.56 0.34
CA ALA A 227 10.93 4.68 0.63
C ALA A 227 11.68 4.34 -0.65
N GLU A 228 12.98 4.12 -0.49
CA GLU A 228 13.87 3.92 -1.62
C GLU A 228 13.76 2.51 -2.18
N MET A 229 13.71 1.52 -1.28
CA MET A 229 13.56 0.11 -1.59
C MET A 229 13.06 -0.69 -0.37
N CYS A 230 12.49 -1.87 -0.59
CA CYS A 230 12.22 -2.85 0.46
C CYS A 230 12.58 -4.25 -0.04
N GLY A 231 13.57 -4.88 0.59
CA GLY A 231 14.08 -6.18 0.17
C GLY A 231 13.02 -7.30 0.21
N ASN A 232 12.15 -7.30 1.23
CA ASN A 232 11.04 -8.26 1.30
C ASN A 232 9.99 -7.93 0.24
N GLY A 233 9.60 -6.64 0.16
CA GLY A 233 8.60 -6.17 -0.79
C GLY A 233 8.95 -6.43 -2.25
N ILE A 234 10.22 -6.30 -2.64
CA ILE A 234 10.66 -6.53 -4.02
C ILE A 234 10.63 -8.02 -4.38
N ARG A 235 10.86 -8.93 -3.42
CA ARG A 235 10.66 -10.38 -3.62
C ARG A 235 9.18 -10.72 -3.79
N VAL A 236 8.31 -10.18 -2.93
CA VAL A 236 6.84 -10.31 -3.07
C VAL A 236 6.37 -9.82 -4.44
N MET A 237 6.86 -8.65 -4.87
CA MET A 237 6.56 -8.07 -6.18
C MET A 237 7.04 -8.98 -7.33
N ALA A 238 8.26 -9.49 -7.27
CA ALA A 238 8.79 -10.40 -8.29
C ALA A 238 7.98 -11.69 -8.38
N ARG A 239 7.66 -12.33 -7.24
CA ARG A 239 6.79 -13.52 -7.18
C ARG A 239 5.44 -13.24 -7.83
N TYR A 240 4.79 -12.14 -7.44
CA TYR A 240 3.51 -11.72 -8.01
C TYR A 240 3.58 -11.55 -9.53
N LEU A 241 4.63 -10.91 -10.05
CA LEU A 241 4.78 -10.67 -11.49
C LEU A 241 4.97 -11.98 -12.28
N VAL A 242 5.73 -12.93 -11.73
CA VAL A 242 5.97 -14.24 -12.36
C VAL A 242 4.70 -15.10 -12.31
N ASP A 243 4.08 -15.25 -11.14
CA ASP A 243 2.92 -16.11 -10.94
C ASP A 243 1.68 -15.64 -11.75
N ARG A 244 1.56 -14.33 -12.00
CA ARG A 244 0.49 -13.75 -12.81
C ARG A 244 0.81 -13.69 -14.31
N GLY A 245 1.98 -14.17 -14.73
CA GLY A 245 2.41 -14.16 -16.12
C GLY A 245 2.70 -12.76 -16.68
N HIS A 246 2.92 -11.76 -15.82
CA HIS A 246 3.30 -10.41 -16.23
C HIS A 246 4.79 -10.31 -16.58
N GLN A 247 5.61 -11.17 -15.99
CA GLN A 247 7.06 -11.28 -16.20
C GLN A 247 7.43 -12.76 -16.35
N GLY A 248 8.26 -13.10 -17.33
CA GLY A 248 8.80 -14.47 -17.44
C GLY A 248 9.75 -14.78 -16.27
N ALA A 249 9.73 -16.03 -15.80
CA ALA A 249 10.68 -16.53 -14.81
C ALA A 249 12.14 -16.42 -15.32
N GLY A 250 13.08 -16.32 -14.39
CA GLY A 250 14.51 -16.13 -14.66
C GLY A 250 15.04 -14.81 -14.09
N ILE A 251 16.07 -14.26 -14.75
CA ILE A 251 16.76 -13.05 -14.28
C ILE A 251 16.15 -11.81 -14.93
N PHE A 252 15.69 -10.86 -14.12
CA PHE A 252 15.19 -9.58 -14.58
C PHE A 252 15.45 -8.46 -13.57
N SER A 253 15.30 -7.22 -14.00
CA SER A 253 15.45 -6.06 -13.11
C SER A 253 14.11 -5.42 -12.76
N ILE A 254 14.05 -4.92 -11.54
CA ILE A 254 13.01 -4.00 -11.06
C ILE A 254 13.72 -2.69 -10.70
N LEU A 255 13.26 -1.59 -11.29
CA LEU A 255 13.70 -0.25 -10.93
C LEU A 255 13.12 0.14 -9.57
N THR A 256 13.95 0.73 -8.71
CA THR A 256 13.55 1.31 -7.43
C THR A 256 14.04 2.76 -7.40
N ARG A 257 13.83 3.50 -6.31
CA ARG A 257 14.45 4.83 -6.21
C ARG A 257 15.94 4.75 -5.92
N ASP A 258 16.39 3.62 -5.37
CA ASP A 258 17.79 3.25 -5.15
C ASP A 258 18.38 2.50 -6.37
N GLY A 259 17.95 2.87 -7.58
CA GLY A 259 18.43 2.27 -8.82
C GLY A 259 17.82 0.90 -9.17
N ALA A 260 18.41 0.25 -10.17
CA ALA A 260 17.93 -1.05 -10.65
C ALA A 260 18.41 -2.18 -9.72
N LYS A 261 17.47 -2.99 -9.24
CA LYS A 261 17.79 -4.23 -8.53
C LYS A 261 17.58 -5.41 -9.47
N TYR A 262 18.53 -6.32 -9.48
CA TYR A 262 18.49 -7.52 -10.31
C TYR A 262 18.06 -8.70 -9.45
N LEU A 263 17.04 -9.41 -9.94
CA LEU A 263 16.39 -10.51 -9.25
C LEU A 263 16.50 -11.77 -10.09
N SER A 264 16.64 -12.90 -9.43
CA SER A 264 16.40 -14.22 -10.00
C SER A 264 15.14 -14.79 -9.36
N ALA A 265 14.11 -15.03 -10.16
CA ALA A 265 12.85 -15.60 -9.68
C ALA A 265 12.41 -16.76 -10.57
N ASP A 266 12.45 -17.97 -10.01
CA ASP A 266 11.97 -19.18 -10.65
C ASP A 266 10.45 -19.38 -10.45
N LEU A 267 9.83 -20.24 -11.27
CA LEU A 267 8.39 -20.53 -11.25
C LEU A 267 7.89 -21.06 -9.88
N ALA A 268 8.76 -21.68 -9.10
CA ALA A 268 8.49 -22.07 -7.71
C ALA A 268 9.82 -22.05 -6.93
N GLY A 269 9.85 -21.41 -5.75
CA GLY A 269 11.01 -21.38 -4.88
C GLY A 269 11.36 -20.00 -4.31
N ASP A 270 12.53 -19.93 -3.69
CA ASP A 270 13.07 -18.69 -3.13
C ASP A 270 13.41 -17.69 -4.25
N ILE A 271 13.41 -16.40 -3.89
CA ILE A 271 13.80 -15.31 -4.78
C ILE A 271 15.12 -14.75 -4.28
N SER A 272 16.08 -14.66 -5.19
CA SER A 272 17.37 -14.03 -4.94
C SER A 272 17.38 -12.60 -5.43
N VAL A 273 17.87 -11.68 -4.60
CA VAL A 273 17.98 -10.26 -4.91
C VAL A 273 19.39 -9.80 -4.59
N ASN A 274 20.05 -9.15 -5.56
CA ASN A 274 21.28 -8.43 -5.28
C ASN A 274 20.93 -7.16 -4.47
N MET A 275 21.39 -7.12 -3.23
CA MET A 275 21.09 -6.04 -2.29
C MET A 275 22.07 -4.88 -2.40
N GLY A 276 23.22 -5.09 -3.05
CA GLY A 276 24.30 -4.13 -3.19
C GLY A 276 25.48 -4.42 -2.25
N GLN A 277 26.43 -3.49 -2.23
CA GLN A 277 27.63 -3.59 -1.42
C GLN A 277 27.34 -3.27 0.04
N VAL A 278 27.84 -4.10 0.95
CA VAL A 278 27.81 -3.85 2.39
C VAL A 278 29.15 -3.27 2.80
N GLU A 279 29.11 -2.05 3.34
CA GLU A 279 30.28 -1.30 3.77
C GLU A 279 30.43 -1.38 5.29
N VAL A 280 31.66 -1.62 5.75
CA VAL A 280 32.01 -1.48 7.16
C VAL A 280 32.40 -0.02 7.38
N ILE A 281 31.71 0.66 8.29
CA ILE A 281 32.07 2.00 8.69
C ILE A 281 33.03 1.90 9.87
N ASP A 282 34.14 2.63 9.80
CA ASP A 282 35.12 2.65 10.87
C ASP A 282 34.48 3.15 12.18
N GLY A 283 34.80 2.47 13.28
CA GLY A 283 34.29 2.79 14.61
C GLY A 283 33.56 1.61 15.26
N GLU A 284 33.85 1.38 16.53
CA GLU A 284 33.08 0.43 17.34
C GLU A 284 31.81 1.09 17.83
N ILE A 285 30.71 0.34 17.77
CA ILE A 285 29.42 0.77 18.30
C ILE A 285 29.00 -0.13 19.45
N THR A 286 28.16 0.42 20.32
CA THR A 286 27.44 -0.36 21.33
C THR A 286 25.96 -0.12 21.19
N ALA A 287 25.17 -1.17 21.37
CA ALA A 287 23.72 -1.06 21.55
C ALA A 287 23.35 -1.54 22.94
N ALA A 288 22.47 -0.80 23.61
CA ALA A 288 21.98 -1.13 24.94
C ALA A 288 20.46 -1.27 24.93
N ASN A 289 19.98 -2.34 25.55
CA ASN A 289 18.57 -2.56 25.83
C ASN A 289 18.42 -3.45 27.07
N ASN A 290 17.29 -3.35 27.77
CA ASN A 290 16.99 -4.19 28.93
C ASN A 290 18.12 -4.22 30.00
N GLY A 291 18.79 -3.07 30.21
CA GLY A 291 19.90 -2.92 31.16
C GLY A 291 21.22 -3.59 30.77
N LYS A 292 21.31 -4.19 29.58
CA LYS A 292 22.52 -4.81 29.03
C LYS A 292 23.10 -3.97 27.90
N VAL A 293 24.39 -4.13 27.64
CA VAL A 293 25.14 -3.41 26.61
C VAL A 293 25.96 -4.43 25.82
N TRP A 294 25.89 -4.34 24.50
CA TRP A 294 26.62 -5.22 23.58
C TRP A 294 27.42 -4.40 22.59
N SER A 295 28.66 -4.81 22.34
CA SER A 295 29.50 -4.24 21.29
C SER A 295 29.20 -4.86 19.94
N GLY A 296 29.35 -4.07 18.88
CA GLY A 296 28.96 -4.46 17.54
C GLY A 296 29.69 -3.72 16.44
N TYR A 297 29.16 -3.87 15.23
CA TYR A 297 29.73 -3.33 14.00
C TYR A 297 28.80 -2.25 13.44
N ASN A 298 29.42 -1.18 12.95
CA ASN A 298 28.75 -0.13 12.18
C ASN A 298 28.79 -0.49 10.69
N LEU A 299 27.63 -0.68 10.07
CA LEU A 299 27.51 -1.16 8.70
C LEU A 299 26.56 -0.28 7.90
N ASN A 300 26.82 -0.17 6.60
CA ASN A 300 25.98 0.58 5.67
C ASN A 300 25.70 -0.24 4.40
N ILE A 301 24.45 -0.28 3.97
CA ILE A 301 24.01 -0.89 2.71
C ILE A 301 22.95 -0.01 2.03
N GLY A 302 23.23 1.30 1.99
CA GLY A 302 22.29 2.36 1.58
C GLY A 302 21.56 3.01 2.76
N ASN A 303 21.52 2.33 3.90
CA ASN A 303 21.04 2.87 5.18
C ASN A 303 21.89 2.31 6.35
N PRO A 304 21.95 3.00 7.51
CA PRO A 304 22.83 2.61 8.60
C PRO A 304 22.26 1.44 9.43
N HIS A 305 23.17 0.53 9.84
CA HIS A 305 22.90 -0.65 10.64
C HIS A 305 23.91 -0.78 11.79
N ALA A 306 23.40 -1.06 12.99
CA ALA A 306 24.17 -1.34 14.20
C ALA A 306 23.95 -2.80 14.58
N VAL A 307 24.90 -3.66 14.23
CA VAL A 307 24.79 -5.12 14.44
C VAL A 307 25.56 -5.52 15.70
N VAL A 308 24.85 -5.98 16.72
CA VAL A 308 25.43 -6.46 17.99
C VAL A 308 25.20 -7.96 18.19
N PHE A 309 26.14 -8.60 18.87
CA PHE A 309 26.08 -10.03 19.17
C PHE A 309 25.72 -10.27 20.63
N VAL A 310 24.77 -11.18 20.85
CA VAL A 310 24.25 -11.56 22.16
C VAL A 310 24.43 -13.06 22.39
N ASP A 311 24.56 -13.47 23.65
CA ASP A 311 24.62 -14.89 24.00
C ASP A 311 23.24 -15.56 23.85
N SER A 312 22.18 -14.84 24.23
CA SER A 312 20.78 -15.24 24.04
C SER A 312 19.92 -14.07 23.60
N LEU A 313 19.01 -14.29 22.63
CA LEU A 313 18.02 -13.28 22.22
C LEU A 313 17.00 -12.95 23.32
N ASP A 314 16.82 -13.83 24.31
CA ASP A 314 15.95 -13.58 25.46
C ASP A 314 16.47 -12.42 26.33
N ASP A 315 17.79 -12.20 26.32
CA ASP A 315 18.43 -11.14 27.07
C ASP A 315 18.12 -9.74 26.56
N VAL A 316 17.73 -9.65 25.28
CA VAL A 316 17.42 -8.39 24.61
C VAL A 316 16.20 -7.72 25.25
N GLY A 317 15.26 -8.49 25.81
CA GLY A 317 14.01 -7.97 26.36
C GLY A 317 13.03 -7.50 25.28
N ASP A 318 12.06 -6.67 25.65
CA ASP A 318 11.14 -6.07 24.68
C ASP A 318 11.81 -4.94 23.91
N LEU A 319 11.40 -4.78 22.65
CA LEU A 319 11.90 -3.75 21.73
C LEU A 319 10.78 -2.75 21.41
N LYS A 320 9.96 -2.43 22.40
CA LYS A 320 8.89 -1.41 22.24
C LYS A 320 9.47 -0.01 22.12
N ASP A 321 10.53 0.24 22.89
CA ASP A 321 11.30 1.47 22.84
C ASP A 321 12.58 1.26 22.03
N PRO A 322 13.09 2.30 21.35
CA PRO A 322 14.34 2.22 20.61
C PRO A 322 15.55 1.89 21.51
N PRO A 323 16.40 0.92 21.11
CA PRO A 323 17.66 0.66 21.79
C PRO A 323 18.57 1.89 21.83
N VAL A 324 19.36 2.03 22.88
CA VAL A 324 20.33 3.12 23.01
C VAL A 324 21.62 2.74 22.31
N VAL A 325 21.92 3.41 21.19
CA VAL A 325 23.16 3.20 20.44
C VAL A 325 24.20 4.29 20.75
N ARG A 326 25.48 3.90 20.82
CA ARG A 326 26.62 4.79 21.02
C ARG A 326 27.79 4.43 20.10
N PRO A 327 28.60 5.42 19.66
CA PRO A 327 28.38 6.87 19.80
C PRO A 327 27.11 7.35 19.06
N LYS A 328 26.41 8.35 19.60
CA LYS A 328 25.13 8.82 19.04
C LYS A 328 25.36 9.63 17.76
N GLU A 329 26.52 10.25 17.67
CA GLU A 329 26.96 11.17 16.64
C GLU A 329 27.15 10.47 15.28
N GLU A 330 27.44 9.16 15.29
CA GLU A 330 27.51 8.32 14.09
C GLU A 330 26.13 8.08 13.46
N TYR A 331 25.05 8.31 14.22
CA TYR A 331 23.68 8.06 13.81
C TYR A 331 22.79 9.29 14.04
N PRO A 332 23.09 10.44 13.40
CA PRO A 332 22.37 11.70 13.63
C PRO A 332 20.88 11.59 13.27
N GLU A 333 20.57 10.75 12.29
CA GLU A 333 19.20 10.47 11.87
C GLU A 333 18.64 9.17 12.47
N GLY A 334 19.35 8.50 13.38
CA GLY A 334 19.01 7.17 13.92
C GLY A 334 19.50 6.00 13.05
N VAL A 335 19.29 4.77 13.55
CA VAL A 335 19.89 3.55 13.01
C VAL A 335 18.99 2.33 13.20
N ASN A 336 19.09 1.34 12.32
CA ASN A 336 18.48 0.03 12.51
C ASN A 336 19.40 -0.81 13.41
N VAL A 337 18.83 -1.46 14.43
CA VAL A 337 19.62 -2.21 15.41
C VAL A 337 19.30 -3.68 15.30
N GLU A 338 20.29 -4.50 14.98
CA GLU A 338 20.18 -5.95 14.89
C GLU A 338 20.85 -6.62 16.09
N PHE A 339 20.10 -7.45 16.80
CA PHE A 339 20.61 -8.34 17.84
C PHE A 339 20.75 -9.74 17.26
N VAL A 340 21.95 -10.32 17.35
CA VAL A 340 22.29 -11.56 16.68
C VAL A 340 22.81 -12.58 17.66
N GLN A 341 22.27 -13.80 17.60
CA GLN A 341 22.74 -14.95 18.36
C GLN A 341 23.28 -16.00 17.39
N PHE A 342 24.47 -16.52 17.68
CA PHE A 342 25.00 -17.71 16.99
C PHE A 342 24.32 -18.96 17.54
N LEU A 343 23.75 -19.77 16.65
CA LEU A 343 23.13 -21.04 17.01
C LEU A 343 24.15 -22.18 16.91
N GLU A 344 23.90 -23.26 17.66
CA GLU A 344 24.79 -24.44 17.70
C GLU A 344 24.92 -25.13 16.34
N ASN A 345 23.89 -25.03 15.49
CA ASN A 345 23.87 -25.59 14.13
C ASN A 345 24.66 -24.75 13.11
N GLY A 346 25.30 -23.66 13.54
CA GLY A 346 26.07 -22.75 12.67
C GLY A 346 25.22 -21.70 11.95
N GLU A 347 23.91 -21.68 12.17
CA GLU A 347 23.01 -20.63 11.69
C GLU A 347 22.96 -19.45 12.67
N LEU A 348 22.33 -18.35 12.26
CA LEU A 348 22.11 -17.18 13.09
C LEU A 348 20.63 -17.03 13.41
N ALA A 349 20.29 -16.69 14.65
CA ALA A 349 19.00 -16.11 14.98
C ALA A 349 19.17 -14.59 15.12
N MET A 350 18.17 -13.82 14.70
CA MET A 350 18.24 -12.36 14.84
C MET A 350 16.90 -11.75 15.26
N ARG A 351 16.97 -10.61 15.96
CA ARG A 351 15.85 -9.68 16.15
C ARG A 351 16.29 -8.30 15.70
N VAL A 352 15.37 -7.48 15.23
CA VAL A 352 15.68 -6.16 14.67
C VAL A 352 14.71 -5.11 15.19
N HIS A 353 15.25 -3.96 15.58
CA HIS A 353 14.49 -2.74 15.78
C HIS A 353 14.82 -1.76 14.64
N GLU A 354 13.85 -1.51 13.78
CA GLU A 354 14.00 -0.58 12.66
C GLU A 354 13.69 0.85 13.09
N ARG A 355 14.53 1.78 12.63
CA ARG A 355 14.33 3.20 12.82
C ARG A 355 12.95 3.61 12.29
N GLY A 356 12.14 4.20 13.16
CA GLY A 356 10.80 4.72 12.82
C GLY A 356 9.70 3.67 12.73
N SER A 357 10.03 2.37 12.77
CA SER A 357 9.06 1.27 12.65
C SER A 357 8.96 0.41 13.91
N GLY A 358 9.96 0.45 14.80
CA GLY A 358 10.02 -0.42 15.98
C GLY A 358 10.52 -1.82 15.65
N GLU A 359 10.19 -2.80 16.48
CA GLU A 359 10.53 -4.20 16.21
C GLU A 359 9.83 -4.72 14.95
N THR A 360 10.61 -5.21 13.97
CA THR A 360 10.07 -5.85 12.77
C THR A 360 10.40 -7.33 12.75
N ARG A 361 9.55 -8.13 12.08
CA ARG A 361 9.78 -9.58 11.98
C ARG A 361 10.86 -9.94 10.97
N SER A 362 11.26 -9.04 10.08
CA SER A 362 12.27 -9.32 9.06
C SER A 362 12.77 -8.01 8.45
N CYS A 363 14.09 -7.89 8.26
CA CYS A 363 14.73 -6.75 7.63
C CYS A 363 15.75 -7.24 6.58
N GLY A 364 15.51 -6.96 5.29
CA GLY A 364 16.37 -7.47 4.21
C GLY A 364 17.79 -6.90 4.24
N THR A 365 17.92 -5.58 4.36
CA THR A 365 19.21 -4.89 4.48
C THR A 365 19.92 -5.25 5.79
N GLY A 366 19.18 -5.33 6.90
CA GLY A 366 19.72 -5.78 8.19
C GLY A 366 20.25 -7.21 8.15
N THR A 367 19.56 -8.13 7.46
CA THR A 367 20.05 -9.51 7.29
C THR A 367 21.37 -9.55 6.51
N CYS A 368 21.54 -8.66 5.51
CA CYS A 368 22.80 -8.54 4.78
C CYS A 368 23.93 -7.96 5.62
N ALA A 369 23.64 -6.94 6.43
CA ALA A 369 24.57 -6.38 7.40
C ALA A 369 25.02 -7.45 8.42
N VAL A 370 24.07 -8.24 8.95
CA VAL A 370 24.34 -9.34 9.88
C VAL A 370 25.29 -10.38 9.29
N ALA A 371 25.11 -10.75 8.01
CA ALA A 371 26.00 -11.71 7.35
C ALA A 371 27.45 -11.21 7.27
N LEU A 372 27.66 -9.92 6.97
CA LEU A 372 29.03 -9.37 6.95
C LEU A 372 29.59 -9.27 8.36
N ALA A 373 28.80 -8.77 9.32
CA ALA A 373 29.19 -8.68 10.72
C ALA A 373 29.60 -10.04 11.29
N ALA A 374 28.84 -11.10 11.00
CA ALA A 374 29.10 -12.45 11.48
C ALA A 374 30.38 -13.04 10.86
N THR A 375 30.62 -12.77 9.58
CA THR A 375 31.86 -13.12 8.89
C THR A 375 33.07 -12.50 9.58
N LEU A 376 33.00 -11.20 9.88
CA LEU A 376 34.05 -10.46 10.59
C LEU A 376 34.24 -10.98 12.02
N LYS A 377 33.14 -11.18 12.76
CA LYS A 377 33.15 -11.65 14.14
C LYS A 377 33.77 -13.03 14.29
N LYS A 378 33.59 -13.91 13.31
CA LYS A 378 34.19 -15.26 13.26
C LYS A 378 35.60 -15.28 12.64
N GLY A 379 36.12 -14.14 12.17
CA GLY A 379 37.41 -14.06 11.49
C GLY A 379 37.45 -14.83 10.17
N MET A 380 36.30 -15.00 9.51
CA MET A 380 36.19 -15.70 8.23
C MET A 380 36.61 -14.78 7.07
N LYS A 381 37.03 -15.38 5.94
CA LYS A 381 37.30 -14.65 4.70
C LYS A 381 36.07 -14.68 3.78
N LEU A 382 35.94 -13.66 2.94
CA LEU A 382 34.98 -13.65 1.84
C LEU A 382 35.49 -14.54 0.68
N PRO A 383 34.59 -15.17 -0.10
CA PRO A 383 33.13 -15.11 0.01
C PRO A 383 32.60 -15.90 1.20
N ALA A 384 31.46 -15.48 1.74
CA ALA A 384 30.83 -16.12 2.88
C ALA A 384 29.33 -16.35 2.64
N LYS A 385 28.78 -17.38 3.28
CA LYS A 385 27.36 -17.73 3.22
C LYS A 385 26.82 -17.94 4.61
N TRP A 386 25.70 -17.29 4.91
CA TRP A 386 25.03 -17.38 6.20
C TRP A 386 23.56 -17.73 6.02
N VAL A 387 23.07 -18.60 6.89
CA VAL A 387 21.64 -18.82 7.10
C VAL A 387 21.23 -18.02 8.32
N ILE A 388 20.21 -17.19 8.17
CA ILE A 388 19.80 -16.22 9.18
C ILE A 388 18.29 -16.35 9.39
N ASN A 389 17.88 -16.49 10.64
CA ASN A 389 16.52 -16.79 11.05
C ASN A 389 15.94 -15.60 11.85
N PRO A 390 15.45 -14.54 11.18
CA PRO A 390 14.58 -13.56 11.82
C PRO A 390 13.20 -14.16 12.13
N PRO A 391 12.37 -13.54 13.00
CA PRO A 391 11.06 -14.07 13.38
C PRO A 391 10.10 -14.30 12.20
N GLY A 392 10.32 -13.59 11.09
CA GLY A 392 9.52 -13.64 9.87
C GLY A 392 9.88 -14.79 8.93
N GLY A 393 10.93 -15.56 9.22
CA GLY A 393 11.29 -16.75 8.45
C GLY A 393 12.74 -16.77 7.99
N ARG A 394 13.17 -17.95 7.55
CA ARG A 394 14.56 -18.26 7.17
C ARG A 394 14.99 -17.50 5.91
N LEU A 395 16.18 -16.89 5.97
CA LEU A 395 16.84 -16.22 4.87
C LEU A 395 18.27 -16.76 4.69
N VAL A 396 18.77 -16.69 3.47
CA VAL A 396 20.15 -17.06 3.12
C VAL A 396 20.82 -15.84 2.51
N VAL A 397 21.98 -15.46 3.03
CA VAL A 397 22.80 -14.37 2.48
C VAL A 397 24.13 -14.92 2.01
N GLU A 398 24.48 -14.58 0.78
CA GLU A 398 25.81 -14.81 0.21
C GLU A 398 26.49 -13.45 0.03
N ILE A 399 27.73 -13.35 0.52
CA ILE A 399 28.58 -12.17 0.36
C ILE A 399 29.76 -12.56 -0.52
N ASP A 400 29.92 -11.84 -1.63
CA ASP A 400 31.02 -12.08 -2.58
C ASP A 400 32.36 -11.46 -2.09
N PRO A 401 33.48 -11.69 -2.79
CA PRO A 401 34.78 -11.11 -2.42
C PRO A 401 34.85 -9.58 -2.41
N HIS A 402 33.86 -8.89 -2.98
CA HIS A 402 33.75 -7.43 -3.04
C HIS A 402 32.73 -6.88 -2.02
N SER A 403 32.27 -7.73 -1.09
CA SER A 403 31.24 -7.40 -0.10
C SER A 403 29.85 -7.10 -0.69
N ASN A 404 29.55 -7.53 -1.93
CA ASN A 404 28.18 -7.49 -2.44
C ASN A 404 27.35 -8.62 -1.84
N ALA A 405 26.20 -8.25 -1.28
CA ALA A 405 25.27 -9.20 -0.70
C ALA A 405 24.19 -9.63 -1.70
N THR A 406 23.98 -10.93 -1.81
CA THR A 406 22.81 -11.53 -2.44
C THR A 406 21.94 -12.16 -1.37
N LEU A 407 20.71 -11.66 -1.23
CA LEU A 407 19.72 -12.13 -0.28
C LEU A 407 18.76 -13.09 -0.99
N THR A 408 18.64 -14.30 -0.46
CA THR A 408 17.76 -15.35 -0.97
C THR A 408 16.80 -15.79 0.13
N GLY A 409 15.54 -15.95 -0.22
CA GLY A 409 14.55 -16.51 0.68
C GLY A 409 13.14 -16.46 0.08
N PRO A 410 12.14 -16.89 0.85
CA PRO A 410 10.77 -16.86 0.40
C PRO A 410 10.31 -15.41 0.15
N ALA A 411 9.30 -15.31 -0.71
CA ALA A 411 8.61 -14.06 -1.02
C ALA A 411 7.72 -13.64 0.16
#